data_AF-A0A951JYW4-F1
#
_entry.id   AF-A0A951JYW4-F1
#
_cell.length_a   1.000
_cell.length_b   1.000
_cell.length_c   1.000
_cell.angle_alpha   90.00
_cell.angle_beta   90.00
_cell.angle_gamma   90.00
#
_symmetry.space_group_name_H-M   'P 1'
#
loop_
_entity.id
_entity.type
_entity.pdbx_description
1 polymer ?
#
loop_
_entity_poly.entity_id
_entity_poly.type
_entity_poly.pdbx_seq_one_letter_code
_entity_poly.pdbx_strand_id
1 'polypeptide(L)' 'MRASLGLTLLGVLLVGSGLVWIAQGLGLEWAPRSFMTADRTWVFLGAAAAVAGAALIGWSRQPRP' A
#
# COMPACT_ATOMS: atom_id res chain seq x y z
N MET A 1 10.50 -21.78 -5.07
CA MET A 1 10.12 -20.35 -5.00
C MET A 1 11.17 -19.60 -4.21
N ARG A 2 12.00 -18.75 -4.84
CA ARG A 2 12.89 -17.85 -4.08
C ARG A 2 12.15 -16.53 -3.91
N ALA A 3 11.46 -16.38 -2.78
CA ALA A 3 10.88 -15.10 -2.39
C ALA A 3 12.03 -14.10 -2.14
N SER A 4 12.00 -12.96 -2.80
CA SER A 4 12.91 -11.87 -2.46
C SER A 4 12.39 -11.21 -1.20
N LEU A 5 13.10 -11.37 -0.08
CA LEU A 5 12.72 -10.75 1.19
C LEU A 5 12.58 -9.23 1.02
N GLY A 6 13.51 -8.60 0.30
CA GLY A 6 13.47 -7.15 0.04
C GLY A 6 12.22 -6.71 -0.73
N LEU A 7 11.87 -7.38 -1.82
CA LEU A 7 10.66 -7.05 -2.60
C LEU A 7 9.38 -7.31 -1.80
N THR A 8 9.39 -8.36 -0.98
CA THR A 8 8.27 -8.70 -0.11
C THR A 8 8.06 -7.64 0.96
N LEU A 9 9.12 -7.22 1.64
CA LEU A 9 9.07 -6.16 2.64
C LEU A 9 8.62 -4.83 2.03
N LEU A 10 9.20 -4.45 0.89
CA LEU A 10 8.80 -3.24 0.16
C LEU A 10 7.31 -3.28 -0.20
N GLY A 11 6.84 -4.40 -0.75
CA GLY A 11 5.42 -4.55 -1.10
C GLY A 11 4.50 -4.48 0.12
N VAL A 12 4.86 -5.10 1.25
CA VAL A 12 4.09 -5.02 2.50
C VAL A 12 4.02 -3.58 3.02
N LEU A 13 5.14 -2.87 3.01
CA LEU A 13 5.19 -1.46 3.42
C LEU A 13 4.33 -0.57 2.51
N LEU A 14 4.34 -0.84 1.20
CA LEU A 14 3.53 -0.09 0.23
C LEU A 14 2.03 -0.33 0.45
N VAL A 15 1.63 -1.59 0.72
CA VAL A 15 0.24 -1.94 1.10
C VAL A 15 -0.16 -1.25 2.38
N GLY A 16 0.65 -1.37 3.44
CA GLY A 16 0.35 -0.74 4.73
C GLY A 16 0.21 0.78 4.62
N SER A 17 1.15 1.44 3.93
CA SER A 17 1.11 2.89 3.69
C SER A 17 -0.12 3.29 2.86
N GLY A 18 -0.44 2.54 1.80
CA GLY A 18 -1.60 2.80 0.96
C GLY A 18 -2.92 2.71 1.74
N LEU A 19 -3.06 1.73 2.63
CA LEU A 19 -4.22 1.60 3.51
C LEU A 19 -4.35 2.77 4.50
N VAL A 20 -3.23 3.26 5.04
CA VAL A 20 -3.22 4.45 5.90
C VAL A 20 -3.69 5.67 5.12
N TRP A 21 -3.21 5.88 3.89
CA TRP A 21 -3.62 7.01 3.07
C TRP A 21 -5.10 6.95 2.68
N ILE A 22 -5.63 5.75 2.39
CA ILE A 22 -7.07 5.55 2.16
C ILE A 22 -7.85 5.96 3.41
N ALA A 23 -7.47 5.46 4.58
CA ALA A 23 -8.15 5.77 5.83
C ALA A 23 -8.13 7.28 6.14
N GLN A 24 -7.00 7.95 5.90
CA GLN A 24 -6.87 9.40 6.04
C GLN A 24 -7.73 10.16 5.03
N GLY A 25 -7.68 9.79 3.75
CA GLY A 25 -8.46 10.44 2.68
C GLY A 25 -9.97 10.27 2.84
N LEU A 26 -10.41 9.15 3.43
CA LEU A 26 -11.80 8.93 3.84
C LEU A 26 -12.20 9.73 5.09
N GLY A 27 -11.23 10.31 5.81
CA GLY A 27 -11.48 11.05 7.04
C GLY A 27 -11.93 10.17 8.21
N LEU A 28 -11.48 8.91 8.26
CA LEU A 28 -11.83 8.01 9.35
C LEU A 28 -11.29 8.55 10.69
N GLU A 29 -12.11 8.53 11.74
CA GLU A 29 -11.80 9.17 13.03
C GLU A 29 -10.56 8.58 13.73
N TRP A 30 -10.31 7.28 13.54
CA TRP A 30 -9.16 6.57 14.09
C TRP A 30 -7.89 6.74 13.24
N ALA A 31 -8.00 7.30 12.04
CA ALA A 31 -6.84 7.50 11.17
C ALA A 31 -5.98 8.67 11.69
N PRO A 32 -4.65 8.58 11.62
CA PRO A 32 -3.76 9.67 12.01
C PRO A 32 -4.11 10.97 11.26
N ARG A 33 -4.18 12.10 11.96
CA ARG A 33 -4.47 13.39 11.33
C ARG A 33 -3.22 13.94 10.63
N SER A 34 -3.39 14.41 9.39
CA SER A 34 -2.37 15.09 8.59
C SER A 34 -3.03 15.99 7.53
N PHE A 35 -2.23 16.60 6.64
CA PHE A 35 -2.69 17.31 5.45
C PHE A 35 -3.49 16.43 4.46
N MET A 36 -3.47 15.11 4.65
CA MET A 36 -4.16 14.12 3.82
C MET A 36 -5.63 13.90 4.26
N THR A 37 -5.99 14.39 5.45
CA THR A 37 -7.26 14.05 6.09
C THR A 37 -8.45 14.62 5.31
N ALA A 38 -9.45 13.78 5.01
CA ALA A 38 -10.66 14.14 4.29
C ALA A 38 -10.42 14.71 2.87
N ASP A 39 -9.25 14.42 2.28
CA ASP A 39 -8.94 14.71 0.88
C ASP A 39 -8.97 13.41 0.06
N ARG A 40 -9.94 13.33 -0.87
CA ARG A 40 -10.19 12.16 -1.72
C ARG A 40 -9.00 11.81 -2.62
N THR A 41 -8.10 12.75 -2.89
CA THR A 41 -6.85 12.49 -3.64
C THR A 41 -6.07 11.33 -3.01
N TRP A 42 -6.04 11.26 -1.68
CA TRP A 42 -5.32 10.22 -0.94
C TRP A 42 -5.99 8.85 -0.96
N VAL A 43 -7.30 8.79 -1.21
CA VAL A 43 -7.99 7.53 -1.46
C VAL A 43 -7.48 6.88 -2.74
N PHE A 44 -7.36 7.66 -3.83
CA PHE A 44 -6.88 7.15 -5.10
C PHE A 44 -5.39 6.82 -5.06
N LEU A 45 -4.56 7.70 -4.49
CA LEU A 45 -3.12 7.44 -4.33
C LEU A 45 -2.86 6.23 -3.43
N GLY A 46 -3.61 6.09 -2.33
CA GLY A 46 -3.50 4.95 -1.43
C GLY A 46 -3.94 3.64 -2.07
N ALA A 47 -5.02 3.65 -2.87
CA ALA A 47 -5.45 2.49 -3.63
C ALA A 47 -4.39 2.06 -4.66
N ALA A 48 -3.82 3.02 -5.39
CA ALA A 48 -2.74 2.73 -6.35
C ALA A 48 -1.51 2.14 -5.65
N ALA A 49 -1.10 2.71 -4.50
CA ALA A 49 0.00 2.18 -3.70
C ALA A 49 -0.27 0.77 -3.17
N ALA A 50 -1.49 0.49 -2.68
CA ALA A 50 -1.85 -0.84 -2.19
C ALA A 50 -1.85 -1.89 -3.32
N VAL A 51 -2.38 -1.56 -4.49
CA VAL A 51 -2.37 -2.44 -5.67
C VAL A 51 -0.94 -2.72 -6.14
N ALA A 52 -0.09 -1.69 -6.25
CA ALA A 52 1.31 -1.85 -6.62
C ALA A 52 2.08 -2.73 -5.62
N GLY A 53 1.81 -2.57 -4.32
CA GLY A 53 2.43 -3.37 -3.27
C GLY A 53 2.02 -4.84 -3.33
N ALA A 54 0.73 -5.10 -3.54
CA ALA A 54 0.23 -6.46 -3.74
C ALA A 54 0.85 -7.12 -4.99
N ALA A 55 0.99 -6.38 -6.09
CA ALA A 55 1.64 -6.85 -7.30
C ALA A 55 3.12 -7.19 -7.08
N LEU A 56 3.85 -6.35 -6.34
CA LEU A 56 5.25 -6.59 -5.94
C LEU A 56 5.41 -7.87 -5.11
N ILE A 57 4.52 -8.10 -4.13
CA ILE A 57 4.50 -9.34 -3.33
C ILE A 57 4.22 -10.55 -4.23
N GLY A 58 3.25 -10.44 -5.14
CA GLY A 58 2.90 -11.48 -6.10
C GLY A 58 4.09 -11.84 -7.00
N TRP A 59 4.75 -10.84 -7.59
CA TRP A 59 5.94 -11.03 -8.42
C TRP A 59 7.06 -11.69 -7.63
N SER A 60 7.35 -11.22 -6.43
CA SER A 60 8.41 -11.78 -5.56
C SER A 60 8.26 -13.31 -5.37
N ARG A 61 7.04 -13.83 -5.45
CA ARG A 61 6.72 -15.25 -5.25
C ARG A 61 6.65 -16.08 -6.54
N GLN A 62 6.73 -15.46 -7.72
CA GLN A 62 6.67 -16.16 -9.01
C GLN A 62 7.84 -17.16 -9.15
N PRO A 63 7.59 -18.41 -9.59
CA PRO A 63 8.63 -19.28 -10.09
C PRO A 63 9.30 -18.60 -11.30
N ARG A 64 10.63 -18.47 -11.29
CA ARG A 64 11.35 -18.11 -12.52
C ARG A 64 11.25 -19.29 -13.49
N PRO A 65 10.94 -19.07 -14.79
CA PRO A 65 11.00 -20.13 -15.80
C PRO A 65 12.41 -20.70 -15.94
#